data_AF-A0A3A4QDX9-F1
#
_entry.id   AF-A0A3A4QDX9-F1
#
_cell.length_a   1.000
_cell.length_b   1.000
_cell.length_c   1.000
_cell.angle_alpha   90.00
_cell.angle_beta   90.00
_cell.angle_gamma   90.00
#
_symmetry.space_group_name_H-M   'P 1'
#
loop_
_entity.id
_entity.type
_entity.pdbx_description
1 polymer ?
#
loop_
_entity_poly.entity_id
_entity_poly.type
_entity_poly.pdbx_seq_one_letter_code
_entity_poly.pdbx_strand_id
1 'polypeptide(L)'
;MKRLSFNILALCILLPPILYLFSVNLLEQRMTSRCQLQIQNIYLADITDILNGLTRLRDSVREAIDNYLNAHWFILAGGRLDVSVTTRNGAIIYPATYQDDPLNGLPIDPVRLAEENFKTLNDGLDIHVEAVIEPWSFMAIGILLFYLLIFMGWLWIHYRRVAAFARQEELQRQAEIERLQEFKGQGQSRIEALSQERESLLTDYQILQNEIETKKRQAEETEEDLFDEIAAMEEKLAVNLALQEQQHDEIDKLKEQIRELAKTRDAADRQREKEADRLGKRFKVLYKNLEITERALENLADMADDMSLKAEEVMSLLNTDPSLVPVKRKVFSKKGKSNALEITFAYNGRLYFRRNSDGRAEVLTVGTKNTQTRDLAYLDSLR
;
A
#
# COMPACT_ATOMS: atom_id res chain seq x y z
N MET A 1 35.06 39.44 3.81
CA MET A 1 35.61 40.72 3.27
C MET A 1 34.55 41.70 2.69
N LYS A 2 33.25 41.38 2.62
CA LYS A 2 32.23 42.24 1.95
C LYS A 2 31.46 43.24 2.83
N ARG A 3 31.79 43.44 4.12
CA ARG A 3 30.94 44.22 5.05
C ARG A 3 31.65 45.23 5.97
N LEU A 4 32.90 45.59 5.68
CA LEU A 4 33.41 46.87 6.18
C LEU A 4 32.97 47.90 5.15
N SER A 5 31.94 48.69 5.47
CA SER A 5 31.51 49.73 4.54
C SER A 5 32.69 50.65 4.28
N PHE A 6 33.04 50.81 3.01
CA PHE A 6 34.14 51.70 2.59
C PHE A 6 33.99 53.10 3.20
N ASN A 7 32.75 53.52 3.43
CA ASN A 7 32.38 54.77 4.09
C ASN A 7 32.91 54.88 5.53
N ILE A 8 32.82 53.80 6.33
CA ILE A 8 33.35 53.81 7.71
C ILE A 8 34.88 53.86 7.70
N LEU A 9 35.52 53.15 6.79
CA LEU A 9 36.98 53.18 6.65
C LEU A 9 37.46 54.58 6.21
N ALA A 10 36.81 55.18 5.21
CA ALA A 10 37.12 56.51 4.72
C ALA A 10 36.93 57.58 5.81
N LEU A 11 35.83 57.52 6.55
CA LEU A 11 35.57 58.42 7.68
C LEU A 11 36.66 58.28 8.76
N CYS A 12 37.07 57.06 9.06
CA CYS A 12 38.06 56.77 10.10
C CYS A 12 39.49 57.22 9.74
N ILE A 13 39.81 57.36 8.44
CA ILE A 13 41.11 57.83 7.96
C ILE A 13 41.13 59.36 7.85
N LEU A 14 40.02 59.96 7.38
CA LEU A 14 39.97 61.38 7.03
C LEU A 14 39.58 62.28 8.23
N LEU A 15 38.80 61.76 9.17
CA LEU A 15 38.30 62.54 10.31
C LEU A 15 39.33 62.80 11.43
N PRO A 16 40.26 61.89 11.78
CA PRO A 16 41.29 62.17 12.79
C PRO A 16 42.20 63.37 12.46
N PRO A 17 42.73 63.53 11.23
CA PRO A 17 43.53 64.70 10.88
C PRO A 17 42.75 66.02 10.95
N ILE A 18 41.46 66.00 10.57
CA ILE A 18 40.59 67.19 10.66
C ILE A 18 40.35 67.58 12.12
N LEU A 19 40.00 66.60 12.95
CA LEU A 19 39.81 66.84 14.38
C LEU A 19 41.10 67.29 15.07
N TYR A 20 42.25 66.74 14.66
CA TYR A 20 43.56 67.17 15.13
C TYR A 20 43.81 68.65 14.83
N LEU A 21 43.65 69.08 13.58
CA LEU A 21 43.86 70.48 13.18
C LEU A 21 42.92 71.42 13.94
N PHE A 22 41.66 71.03 14.10
CA PHE A 22 40.69 71.81 14.86
C PHE A 22 41.06 71.92 16.34
N SER A 23 41.47 70.81 16.95
CA SER A 23 41.85 70.77 18.37
C SER A 23 43.13 71.53 18.67
N VAL A 24 44.13 71.51 17.77
CA VAL A 24 45.36 72.30 17.91
C VAL A 24 45.05 73.80 17.82
N ASN A 25 44.30 74.23 16.81
CA ASN A 25 43.92 75.64 16.65
C ASN A 25 43.12 76.16 17.85
N LEU A 26 42.13 75.39 18.33
CA LEU A 26 41.36 75.75 19.51
C LEU A 26 42.24 75.86 20.77
N LEU A 27 43.24 74.99 20.90
CA LEU A 27 44.17 75.01 22.03
C LEU A 27 45.11 76.22 21.95
N GLU A 28 45.64 76.55 20.77
CA GLU A 28 46.45 77.74 20.52
C GLU A 28 45.68 79.02 20.86
N GLN A 29 44.44 79.16 20.38
CA GLN A 29 43.62 80.34 20.67
C GLN A 29 43.31 80.48 22.16
N ARG A 30 42.99 79.36 22.83
CA ARG A 30 42.68 79.35 24.26
C ARG A 30 43.92 79.66 25.11
N MET A 31 45.09 79.15 24.72
CA MET A 31 46.33 79.42 25.43
C MET A 31 46.80 80.85 25.20
N THR A 32 46.72 81.36 23.97
CA THR A 32 46.98 82.77 23.64
C THR A 32 46.18 83.69 24.55
N SER A 33 44.86 83.47 24.63
CA SER A 33 43.97 84.28 25.47
C SER A 33 44.33 84.21 26.97
N ARG A 34 44.70 83.02 27.46
CA ARG A 34 45.08 82.83 28.87
C ARG A 34 46.44 83.46 29.20
N CYS A 35 47.43 83.28 28.34
CA CYS A 35 48.75 83.84 28.53
C CYS A 35 48.73 85.36 28.45
N GLN A 36 47.94 85.95 27.54
CA GLN A 36 47.74 87.40 27.47
C GLN A 36 47.19 87.96 28.80
N LEU A 37 46.15 87.32 29.37
CA LEU A 37 45.59 87.72 30.67
C LEU A 37 46.58 87.53 31.83
N GLN A 38 47.40 86.47 31.80
CA GLN A 38 48.39 86.21 32.85
C GLN A 38 49.55 87.20 32.79
N ILE A 39 50.05 87.52 31.61
CA ILE A 39 51.12 88.51 31.42
C ILE A 39 50.62 89.91 31.79
N GLN A 40 49.37 90.26 31.46
CA GLN A 40 48.77 91.52 31.90
C GLN A 40 48.68 91.64 33.43
N ASN A 41 48.35 90.55 34.13
CA ASN A 41 48.29 90.55 35.60
C ASN A 41 49.68 90.60 36.26
N ILE A 42 50.69 89.94 35.69
CA ILE A 42 52.07 90.02 36.17
C ILE A 42 52.61 91.45 36.00
N TYR A 43 52.30 92.09 34.87
CA TYR A 43 52.69 93.46 34.61
C TYR A 43 52.13 94.43 35.67
N LEU A 44 50.87 94.26 36.10
CA LEU A 44 50.23 95.14 37.10
C LEU A 44 50.83 95.05 38.51
N ALA A 45 51.44 93.92 38.86
CA ALA A 45 51.99 93.70 40.21
C ALA A 45 53.31 94.47 40.47
N ASP A 46 54.06 94.79 39.42
CA ASP A 46 55.42 95.38 39.51
C ASP A 46 55.46 96.90 39.21
N ILE A 47 54.31 97.49 38.88
CA ILE A 47 54.18 98.91 38.48
C ILE A 47 54.65 99.87 39.58
N THR A 48 54.51 99.51 40.85
CA THR A 48 54.87 100.39 41.98
C THR A 48 56.37 100.65 42.06
N ASP A 49 57.20 99.66 41.74
CA ASP A 49 58.65 99.75 41.88
C ASP A 49 59.29 100.45 40.67
N ILE A 50 58.67 100.29 39.49
CA ILE A 50 59.02 100.98 38.25
C ILE A 50 58.72 102.50 38.33
N LEU A 51 57.60 102.88 38.94
CA LEU A 51 57.19 104.29 39.11
C LEU A 51 58.09 105.07 40.08
N ASN A 52 58.73 104.38 41.02
CA ASN A 52 59.65 104.98 41.99
C ASN A 52 61.08 105.19 41.44
N GLY A 53 61.33 104.83 40.17
CA GLY A 53 62.63 105.02 39.50
C GLY A 53 63.74 104.09 39.99
N LEU A 54 63.39 103.02 40.72
CA LEU A 54 64.35 102.06 41.28
C LEU A 54 64.86 101.06 40.23
N THR A 55 64.04 100.77 39.22
CA THR A 55 64.35 99.84 38.13
C THR A 55 63.89 100.42 36.79
N ARG A 56 64.60 100.06 35.71
CA ARG A 56 64.19 100.43 34.34
C ARG A 56 62.98 99.57 33.95
N LEU A 57 61.93 100.20 33.40
CA LEU A 57 60.72 99.50 32.94
C LEU A 57 61.05 98.31 32.00
N ARG A 58 62.05 98.48 31.13
CA ARG A 58 62.49 97.45 30.17
C ARG A 58 63.10 96.22 30.85
N ASP A 59 63.86 96.40 31.93
CA ASP A 59 64.58 95.31 32.61
C ASP A 59 63.63 94.49 33.51
N SER A 60 62.70 95.14 34.22
CA SER A 60 61.65 94.45 34.99
C SER A 60 60.68 93.67 34.07
N VAL A 61 60.26 94.26 32.94
CA VAL A 61 59.43 93.56 31.95
C VAL A 61 60.16 92.35 31.37
N ARG A 62 61.48 92.45 31.13
CA ARG A 62 62.29 91.33 30.66
C ARG A 62 62.39 90.22 31.70
N GLU A 63 62.74 90.53 32.94
CA GLU A 63 62.89 89.53 34.00
C GLU A 63 61.55 88.83 34.32
N ALA A 64 60.45 89.58 34.37
CA ALA A 64 59.12 89.03 34.60
C ALA A 64 58.66 88.11 33.45
N ILE A 65 58.88 88.50 32.19
CA ILE A 65 58.54 87.68 31.02
C ILE A 65 59.45 86.47 30.92
N ASP A 66 60.77 86.61 31.09
CA ASP A 66 61.73 85.50 30.99
C ASP A 66 61.51 84.47 32.12
N ASN A 67 61.19 84.91 33.34
CA ASN A 67 60.82 84.01 34.44
C ASN A 67 59.49 83.30 34.16
N TYR A 68 58.50 84.00 33.61
CA TYR A 68 57.22 83.41 33.22
C TYR A 68 57.39 82.37 32.09
N LEU A 69 58.18 82.67 31.06
CA LEU A 69 58.49 81.77 29.96
C LEU A 69 59.22 80.51 30.45
N ASN A 70 60.22 80.64 31.32
CA ASN A 70 61.00 79.50 31.82
C ASN A 70 60.21 78.59 32.79
N ALA A 71 59.24 79.14 33.53
CA ALA A 71 58.44 78.38 34.49
C ALA A 71 57.19 77.73 33.84
N HIS A 72 56.82 78.09 32.61
CA HIS A 72 55.55 77.65 32.02
C HIS A 72 55.61 76.24 31.46
N TRP A 73 54.74 75.36 31.96
CA TRP A 73 54.62 73.96 31.51
C TRP A 73 54.36 73.80 30.00
N PHE A 74 53.78 74.82 29.36
CA PHE A 74 53.51 74.83 27.91
C PHE A 74 54.80 74.83 27.08
N ILE A 75 55.84 75.55 27.53
CA ILE A 75 57.13 75.62 26.85
C ILE A 75 57.91 74.32 27.06
N LEU A 76 57.85 73.76 28.28
CA LEU A 76 58.36 72.41 28.58
C LEU A 76 57.67 71.32 27.74
N ALA A 77 56.38 71.50 27.44
CA ALA A 77 55.61 70.58 26.59
C ALA A 77 55.86 70.79 25.07
N GLY A 78 56.77 71.70 24.70
CA GLY A 78 57.18 71.96 23.32
C GLY A 78 56.31 72.97 22.56
N GLY A 79 55.53 73.80 23.26
CA GLY A 79 54.87 74.96 22.67
C GLY A 79 55.83 76.16 22.61
N ARG A 80 55.74 76.97 21.56
CA ARG A 80 56.45 78.24 21.46
C ARG A 80 55.49 79.37 21.78
N LEU A 81 55.84 80.21 22.75
CA LEU A 81 55.12 81.44 23.05
C LEU A 81 55.93 82.60 22.47
N ASP A 82 55.38 83.28 21.46
CA ASP A 82 55.95 84.53 20.97
C ASP A 82 55.27 85.68 21.72
N VAL A 83 56.06 86.44 22.48
CA VAL A 83 55.57 87.56 23.30
C VAL A 83 56.20 88.82 22.75
N SER A 84 55.37 89.74 22.27
CA SER A 84 55.80 91.07 21.87
C SER A 84 55.04 92.11 22.68
N VAL A 85 55.80 93.02 23.29
CA VAL A 85 55.24 94.12 24.07
C VAL A 85 55.59 95.41 23.35
N THR A 86 54.56 96.09 22.85
CA THR A 86 54.72 97.33 22.08
C THR A 86 53.96 98.47 22.74
N THR A 87 54.49 99.69 22.64
CA THR A 87 53.74 100.90 23.02
C THR A 87 52.79 101.31 21.89
N ARG A 88 51.73 102.08 22.18
CA ARG A 88 50.85 102.64 21.13
C ARG A 88 51.60 103.49 20.08
N ASN A 89 52.77 104.00 20.44
CA ASN A 89 53.66 104.77 19.57
C ASN A 89 54.62 103.88 18.74
N GLY A 90 54.45 102.55 18.77
CA GLY A 90 55.22 101.60 17.97
C GLY A 90 56.62 101.29 18.51
N ALA A 91 56.98 101.77 19.71
CA ALA A 91 58.25 101.41 20.34
C ALA A 91 58.15 100.00 20.96
N ILE A 92 59.05 99.11 20.54
CA ILE A 92 59.15 97.72 21.01
C ILE A 92 59.88 97.73 22.36
N ILE A 93 59.21 97.24 23.41
CA ILE A 93 59.78 97.11 24.76
C ILE A 93 60.41 95.72 24.93
N TYR A 94 59.81 94.69 24.33
CA TYR A 94 60.28 93.30 24.37
C TYR A 94 59.96 92.61 23.03
N PRO A 95 60.87 91.79 22.45
CA PRO A 95 62.18 91.37 22.97
C PRO A 95 63.28 92.44 22.85
N ALA A 96 64.18 92.50 23.83
CA ALA A 96 65.22 93.52 23.94
C ALA A 96 66.34 93.45 22.87
N THR A 97 66.26 92.51 21.93
CA THR A 97 67.29 92.27 20.89
C THR A 97 67.39 93.35 19.82
N TYR A 98 66.45 94.29 19.77
CA TYR A 98 66.35 95.26 18.67
C TYR A 98 66.84 96.68 19.01
N GLN A 99 67.32 96.93 20.23
CA GLN A 99 67.87 98.24 20.61
C GLN A 99 69.13 98.10 21.49
N ASP A 100 70.30 98.12 20.86
CA ASP A 100 71.57 98.39 21.55
C ASP A 100 71.63 99.89 21.88
N ASP A 101 71.16 100.25 23.06
CA ASP A 101 71.23 101.62 23.57
C ASP A 101 72.66 101.89 24.11
N PRO A 102 73.39 102.93 23.64
CA PRO A 102 74.77 103.21 24.05
C PRO A 102 74.97 103.56 25.55
N LEU A 103 73.89 103.56 26.35
CA LEU A 103 73.82 104.05 27.74
C LEU A 103 73.77 102.93 28.79
N ASN A 104 74.14 101.70 28.44
CA ASN A 104 74.33 100.62 29.42
C ASN A 104 75.59 100.87 30.27
N GLY A 105 75.40 101.49 31.45
CA GLY A 105 76.43 101.58 32.49
C GLY A 105 76.64 102.95 33.15
N LEU A 106 75.85 103.99 32.80
CA LEU A 106 75.97 105.31 33.45
C LEU A 106 75.03 105.41 34.67
N PRO A 107 75.45 106.08 35.77
CA PRO A 107 74.58 106.37 36.91
C PRO A 107 73.49 107.35 36.46
N ILE A 108 72.25 106.86 36.39
CA ILE A 108 71.09 107.64 35.95
C ILE A 108 70.45 108.30 37.16
N ASP A 109 70.05 109.56 36.99
CA ASP A 109 69.25 110.31 37.94
C ASP A 109 67.87 109.64 38.10
N PRO A 110 67.51 109.14 39.30
CA PRO A 110 66.28 108.37 39.52
C PRO A 110 65.00 109.13 39.16
N VAL A 111 65.02 110.47 39.24
CA VAL A 111 63.88 111.31 38.87
C VAL A 111 63.65 111.32 37.36
N ARG A 112 64.72 111.39 36.56
CA ARG A 112 64.63 111.34 35.09
C ARG A 112 64.22 109.96 34.61
N LEU A 113 64.70 108.90 35.26
CA LEU A 113 64.30 107.54 34.94
C LEU A 113 62.81 107.30 35.23
N ALA A 114 62.31 107.81 36.36
CA ALA A 114 60.89 107.73 36.69
C ALA A 114 60.02 108.52 35.68
N GLU A 115 60.47 109.69 35.21
CA GLU A 115 59.79 110.48 34.19
C GLU A 115 59.73 109.75 32.83
N GLU A 116 60.84 109.14 32.40
CA GLU A 116 60.90 108.34 31.17
C GLU A 116 60.04 107.07 31.26
N ASN A 117 60.08 106.37 32.39
CA ASN A 117 59.22 105.23 32.68
C ASN A 117 57.73 105.64 32.65
N PHE A 118 57.38 106.75 33.30
CA PHE A 118 56.01 107.26 33.37
C PHE A 118 55.48 107.67 32.00
N LYS A 119 56.30 108.35 31.19
CA LYS A 119 55.95 108.72 29.82
C LYS A 119 55.65 107.49 28.96
N THR A 120 56.49 106.46 29.08
CA THR A 120 56.32 105.18 28.36
C THR A 120 55.07 104.41 28.84
N LEU A 121 54.74 104.47 30.13
CA LEU A 121 53.56 103.82 30.71
C LEU A 121 52.25 104.54 30.33
N ASN A 122 52.27 105.89 30.30
CA ASN A 122 51.11 106.71 29.94
C ASN A 122 50.72 106.58 28.47
N ASP A 123 51.67 106.25 27.59
CA ASP A 123 51.42 105.92 26.18
C ASP A 123 50.63 104.60 26.02
N GLY A 124 50.53 103.79 27.08
CA GLY A 124 49.81 102.51 27.09
C GLY A 124 50.59 101.40 26.40
N LEU A 125 50.68 100.24 27.07
CA LEU A 125 51.32 99.05 26.53
C LEU A 125 50.27 98.14 25.90
N ASP A 126 50.52 97.74 24.66
CA ASP A 126 49.77 96.72 23.96
C ASP A 126 50.57 95.42 23.96
N ILE A 127 49.98 94.38 24.55
CA ILE A 127 50.63 93.09 24.78
C ILE A 127 50.07 92.12 23.76
N HIS A 128 50.89 91.76 22.78
CA HIS A 128 50.59 90.77 21.76
C HIS A 128 51.30 89.47 22.11
N VAL A 129 50.51 88.43 22.39
CA VAL A 129 51.01 87.09 22.72
C VAL A 129 50.48 86.15 21.65
N GLU A 130 51.34 85.38 21.01
CA GLU A 130 50.94 84.31 20.10
C GLU A 130 51.48 82.97 20.62
N ALA A 131 50.57 82.06 20.96
CA ALA A 131 50.95 80.69 21.32
C ALA A 131 50.89 79.81 20.06
N VAL A 132 52.04 79.29 19.63
CA VAL A 132 52.15 78.38 18.49
C VAL A 132 52.56 77.00 19.00
N ILE A 133 51.80 75.98 18.63
CA ILE A 133 52.13 74.58 18.91
C ILE A 133 52.90 74.03 17.70
N GLU A 134 54.18 73.73 17.88
CA GLU A 134 54.95 73.11 16.81
C GLU A 134 54.39 71.71 16.46
N PRO A 135 54.29 71.33 15.18
CA PRO A 135 53.75 70.04 14.77
C PRO A 135 54.48 68.82 15.37
N TRP A 136 55.75 68.99 15.75
CA TRP A 136 56.59 67.95 16.35
C TRP A 136 56.62 68.01 17.88
N SER A 137 55.82 68.88 18.49
CA SER A 137 55.64 68.96 19.94
C SER A 137 55.05 67.67 20.51
N PHE A 138 55.43 67.32 21.74
CA PHE A 138 54.81 66.21 22.47
C PHE A 138 53.29 66.39 22.62
N MET A 139 52.79 67.63 22.72
CA MET A 139 51.35 67.93 22.76
C MET A 139 50.66 67.58 21.45
N ALA A 140 51.24 68.02 20.33
CA ALA A 140 50.74 67.71 18.99
C ALA A 140 50.68 66.20 18.74
N ILE A 141 51.78 65.49 19.03
CA ILE A 141 51.87 64.04 18.88
C ILE A 141 50.87 63.32 19.81
N GLY A 142 50.74 63.78 21.06
CA GLY A 142 49.80 63.22 22.03
C GLY A 142 48.34 63.33 21.59
N ILE A 143 47.94 64.50 21.08
CA ILE A 143 46.57 64.73 20.56
C ILE A 143 46.32 63.84 19.34
N LEU A 144 47.27 63.76 18.41
CA LEU A 144 47.15 62.92 17.22
C LEU A 144 47.01 61.43 17.58
N LEU A 145 47.87 60.93 18.47
CA LEU A 145 47.84 59.55 18.95
C LEU A 145 46.52 59.23 19.64
N PHE A 146 46.00 60.14 20.47
CA PHE A 146 44.73 59.98 21.16
C PHE A 146 43.57 59.77 20.17
N TYR A 147 43.48 60.60 19.13
CA TYR A 147 42.47 60.41 18.09
C TYR A 147 42.68 59.10 17.33
N LEU A 148 43.91 58.78 16.92
CA LEU A 148 44.20 57.53 16.21
C LEU A 148 43.74 56.31 17.01
N LEU A 149 44.00 56.28 18.33
CA LEU A 149 43.59 55.19 19.21
C LEU A 149 42.06 55.06 19.33
N ILE A 150 41.33 56.18 19.47
CA ILE A 150 39.86 56.18 19.52
C ILE A 150 39.29 55.58 18.23
N PHE A 151 39.77 56.06 17.08
CA PHE A 151 39.30 55.63 15.77
C PHE A 151 39.64 54.17 15.49
N MET A 152 40.85 53.73 15.87
CA MET A 152 41.25 52.32 15.76
C MET A 152 40.40 51.40 16.66
N GLY A 153 40.12 51.82 17.90
CA GLY A 153 39.26 51.10 18.82
C GLY A 153 37.82 50.98 18.29
N TRP A 154 37.30 52.06 17.71
CA TRP A 154 35.98 52.07 17.07
C TRP A 154 35.88 51.06 15.92
N LEU A 155 36.88 51.05 15.02
CA LEU A 155 36.95 50.07 13.93
C LEU A 155 37.02 48.64 14.43
N TRP A 156 37.81 48.39 15.48
CA TRP A 156 37.94 47.05 16.07
C TRP A 156 36.61 46.54 16.64
N ILE A 157 35.87 47.39 17.37
CA ILE A 157 34.54 47.04 17.90
C ILE A 157 33.57 46.75 16.74
N HIS A 158 33.55 47.60 15.72
CA HIS A 158 32.68 47.41 14.56
C HIS A 158 33.02 46.11 13.80
N TYR A 159 34.30 45.85 13.55
CA TYR A 159 34.75 44.62 12.90
C TYR A 159 34.32 43.38 13.70
N ARG A 160 34.51 43.39 15.03
CA ARG A 160 34.11 42.27 15.88
C ARG A 160 32.61 42.02 15.85
N ARG A 161 31.78 43.08 15.82
CA ARG A 161 30.31 42.96 15.69
C ARG A 161 29.91 42.37 14.34
N VAL A 162 30.48 42.87 13.24
CA VAL A 162 30.18 42.37 11.88
C VAL A 162 30.63 40.91 11.72
N ALA A 163 31.79 40.54 12.26
CA ALA A 163 32.28 39.17 12.22
C ALA A 163 31.38 38.20 13.00
N ALA A 164 30.87 38.62 14.17
CA ALA A 164 29.92 37.83 14.95
C ALA A 164 28.60 37.62 14.20
N PHE A 165 28.07 38.68 13.57
CA PHE A 165 26.84 38.60 12.78
C PHE A 165 27.02 37.70 11.55
N ALA A 166 28.16 37.81 10.85
CA ALA A 166 28.46 36.95 9.69
C ALA A 166 28.52 35.46 10.08
N ARG A 167 29.08 35.13 11.25
CA ARG A 167 29.11 33.76 11.77
C ARG A 167 27.70 33.23 12.05
N GLN A 168 26.81 34.05 12.61
CA GLN A 168 25.42 33.64 12.86
C GLN A 168 24.68 33.37 11.54
N GLU A 169 24.87 34.22 10.53
CA GLU A 169 24.27 34.05 9.20
C GLU A 169 24.80 32.77 8.52
N GLU A 170 26.09 32.46 8.66
CA GLU A 170 26.69 31.21 8.18
C GLU A 170 26.13 29.99 8.88
N LEU A 171 25.97 30.02 10.21
CA LEU A 171 25.36 28.92 10.97
C LEU A 171 23.90 28.69 10.57
N GLN A 172 23.13 29.76 10.37
CA GLN A 172 21.74 29.65 9.90
C GLN A 172 21.67 29.05 8.49
N ARG A 173 22.54 29.49 7.58
CA ARG A 173 22.64 28.90 6.23
C ARG A 173 23.03 27.43 6.27
N GLN A 174 23.97 27.05 7.13
CA GLN A 174 24.36 25.65 7.30
C GLN A 174 23.20 24.81 7.83
N ALA A 175 22.48 25.30 8.84
CA ALA A 175 21.29 24.61 9.37
C ALA A 175 20.18 24.49 8.32
N GLU A 176 19.98 25.50 7.48
CA GLU A 176 19.01 25.44 6.38
C GLU A 176 19.45 24.45 5.29
N ILE A 177 20.73 24.41 4.94
CA ILE A 177 21.28 23.42 4.00
C ILE A 177 21.11 22.01 4.56
N GLU A 178 21.42 21.79 5.84
CA GLU A 178 21.26 20.50 6.51
C GLU A 178 19.80 20.05 6.49
N ARG A 179 18.87 20.94 6.85
CA ARG A 179 17.42 20.68 6.75
C ARG A 179 16.98 20.32 5.34
N LEU A 180 17.48 21.03 4.33
CA LEU A 180 17.15 20.74 2.92
C LEU A 180 17.75 19.40 2.46
N GLN A 181 18.95 19.06 2.92
CA GLN A 181 19.56 17.76 2.65
C GLN A 181 18.79 16.62 3.30
N GLU A 182 18.34 16.79 4.56
CA GLU A 182 17.50 15.82 5.24
C GLU A 182 16.17 15.62 4.49
N PHE A 183 15.50 16.71 4.10
CA PHE A 183 14.28 16.63 3.30
C PHE A 183 14.49 15.92 1.97
N LYS A 184 15.61 16.22 1.29
CA LYS A 184 15.98 15.53 0.05
C LYS A 184 16.22 14.03 0.27
N GLY A 185 16.89 13.66 1.36
CA GLY A 185 17.14 12.27 1.74
C GLY A 185 15.85 11.51 2.05
N GLN A 186 14.94 12.12 2.83
CA GLN A 186 13.60 11.57 3.10
C GLN A 186 12.77 11.43 1.81
N GLY A 187 12.87 12.39 0.89
CA GLY A 187 12.24 12.30 -0.42
C GLY A 187 12.78 11.14 -1.25
N GLN A 188 14.10 10.96 -1.29
CA GLN A 188 14.74 9.85 -2.00
C GLN A 188 14.37 8.49 -1.41
N SER A 189 14.40 8.33 -0.09
CA SER A 189 14.02 7.05 0.55
C SER A 189 12.55 6.71 0.32
N ARG A 190 11.67 7.72 0.32
CA ARG A 190 10.25 7.52 -0.02
C ARG A 190 10.04 7.10 -1.46
N ILE A 191 10.80 7.68 -2.41
CA ILE A 191 10.76 7.27 -3.82
C ILE A 191 11.27 5.85 -3.98
N GLU A 192 12.36 5.49 -3.30
CA GLU A 192 12.92 4.14 -3.35
C GLU A 192 11.95 3.09 -2.79
N ALA A 193 11.33 3.35 -1.64
CA ALA A 193 10.30 2.50 -1.04
C ALA A 193 9.09 2.32 -1.97
N LEU A 194 8.59 3.41 -2.57
CA LEU A 194 7.49 3.35 -3.55
C LEU A 194 7.89 2.58 -4.82
N SER A 195 9.16 2.66 -5.24
CA SER A 195 9.63 1.90 -6.39
C SER A 195 9.68 0.40 -6.11
N GLN A 196 10.12 0.02 -4.90
CA GLN A 196 10.14 -1.38 -4.45
C GLN A 196 8.71 -1.94 -4.32
N GLU A 197 7.78 -1.16 -3.74
CA GLU A 197 6.37 -1.54 -3.66
C GLU A 197 5.74 -1.69 -5.05
N ARG A 198 6.08 -0.80 -6.00
CA ARG A 198 5.63 -0.93 -7.38
C ARG A 198 6.17 -2.22 -8.02
N GLU A 199 7.43 -2.55 -7.80
CA GLU A 199 8.06 -3.76 -8.34
C GLU A 199 7.43 -5.03 -7.76
N SER A 200 7.16 -5.06 -6.45
CA SER A 200 6.45 -6.19 -5.83
C SER A 200 5.04 -6.32 -6.38
N LEU A 201 4.29 -5.22 -6.51
CA LEU A 201 2.94 -5.24 -7.08
C LEU A 201 2.90 -5.70 -8.54
N LEU A 202 3.90 -5.32 -9.35
CA LEU A 202 4.03 -5.82 -10.73
C LEU A 202 4.31 -7.32 -10.76
N THR A 203 5.12 -7.81 -9.82
CA THR A 203 5.43 -9.24 -9.70
C THR A 203 4.18 -10.02 -9.29
N ASP A 204 3.45 -9.54 -8.29
CA ASP A 204 2.18 -10.14 -7.83
C ASP A 204 1.14 -10.13 -8.95
N TYR A 205 1.05 -9.04 -9.72
CA TYR A 205 0.16 -8.95 -10.87
C TYR A 205 0.50 -10.00 -11.93
N GLN A 206 1.79 -10.21 -12.24
CA GLN A 206 2.22 -11.24 -13.19
C GLN A 206 1.90 -12.65 -12.68
N ILE A 207 2.11 -12.93 -11.40
CA ILE A 207 1.77 -14.22 -10.79
C ILE A 207 0.26 -14.45 -10.90
N LEU A 208 -0.56 -13.47 -10.54
CA LEU A 208 -2.01 -13.58 -10.60
C LEU A 208 -2.50 -13.77 -12.04
N GLN A 209 -1.91 -13.06 -13.00
CA GLN A 209 -2.23 -13.22 -14.41
C GLN A 209 -1.93 -14.64 -14.90
N ASN A 210 -0.76 -15.18 -14.54
CA ASN A 210 -0.39 -16.56 -14.87
C ASN A 210 -1.32 -17.57 -14.17
N GLU A 211 -1.72 -17.33 -12.92
CA GLU A 211 -2.68 -18.17 -12.20
C GLU A 211 -4.06 -18.17 -12.87
N ILE A 212 -4.53 -17.01 -13.34
CA ILE A 212 -5.77 -16.90 -14.10
C ILE A 212 -5.66 -17.66 -15.42
N GLU A 213 -4.56 -17.50 -16.17
CA GLU A 213 -4.36 -18.18 -17.45
C GLU A 213 -4.29 -19.70 -17.29
N THR A 214 -3.56 -20.18 -16.29
CA THR A 214 -3.49 -21.61 -15.95
C THR A 214 -4.84 -22.17 -15.52
N LYS A 215 -5.60 -21.48 -14.66
CA LYS A 215 -6.95 -21.90 -14.28
C LYS A 215 -7.90 -21.89 -15.47
N LYS A 216 -7.78 -20.90 -16.35
CA LYS A 216 -8.58 -20.84 -17.58
C LYS A 216 -8.29 -22.04 -18.48
N ARG A 217 -7.01 -22.37 -18.67
CA ARG A 217 -6.60 -23.54 -19.45
C ARG A 217 -7.07 -24.85 -18.83
N GLN A 218 -6.97 -24.98 -17.50
CA GLN A 218 -7.51 -26.15 -16.79
C GLN A 218 -9.03 -26.27 -16.93
N ALA A 219 -9.76 -25.16 -16.88
CA ALA A 219 -11.20 -25.15 -17.10
C ALA A 219 -11.55 -25.52 -18.55
N GLU A 220 -10.82 -24.99 -19.53
CA GLU A 220 -10.96 -25.35 -20.95
C GLU A 220 -10.68 -26.84 -21.18
N GLU A 221 -9.59 -27.40 -20.62
CA GLU A 221 -9.26 -28.83 -20.66
C GLU A 221 -10.36 -29.70 -19.99
N THR A 222 -10.84 -29.28 -18.81
CA THR A 222 -11.91 -30.01 -18.11
C THR A 222 -13.24 -29.96 -18.87
N GLU A 223 -13.55 -28.82 -19.50
CA GLU A 223 -14.74 -28.67 -20.32
C GLU A 223 -14.68 -29.57 -21.57
N GLU A 224 -13.51 -29.66 -22.23
CA GLU A 224 -13.28 -30.57 -23.35
C GLU A 224 -13.45 -32.05 -22.94
N ASP A 225 -12.85 -32.45 -21.82
CA ASP A 225 -13.00 -33.81 -21.26
C ASP A 225 -14.47 -34.16 -20.97
N LEU A 226 -15.24 -33.19 -20.43
CA LEU A 226 -16.68 -33.37 -20.18
C LEU A 226 -17.48 -33.51 -21.49
N PHE A 227 -17.14 -32.75 -22.53
CA PHE A 227 -17.77 -32.88 -23.83
C PHE A 227 -17.49 -34.24 -24.46
N ASP A 228 -16.26 -34.75 -24.34
CA ASP A 228 -15.90 -36.09 -24.80
C ASP A 228 -16.67 -37.18 -24.03
N GLU A 229 -16.81 -37.03 -22.71
CA GLU A 229 -17.61 -37.96 -21.90
C GLU A 229 -19.10 -37.93 -22.29
N ILE A 230 -19.66 -36.74 -22.53
CA ILE A 230 -21.04 -36.58 -23.02
C ILE A 230 -21.20 -37.28 -24.37
N ALA A 231 -20.31 -37.05 -25.32
CA ALA A 231 -20.36 -37.69 -26.64
C ALA A 231 -20.31 -39.23 -26.52
N ALA A 232 -19.43 -39.76 -25.67
CA ALA A 232 -19.33 -41.19 -25.41
C ALA A 232 -20.60 -41.75 -24.72
N MET A 233 -21.23 -40.99 -23.84
CA MET A 233 -22.51 -41.36 -23.20
C MET A 233 -23.66 -41.32 -24.20
N GLU A 234 -23.71 -40.33 -25.09
CA GLU A 234 -24.71 -40.23 -26.16
C GLU A 234 -24.60 -41.42 -27.12
N GLU A 235 -23.38 -41.83 -27.50
CA GLU A 235 -23.17 -43.02 -28.32
C GLU A 235 -23.67 -44.29 -27.61
N LYS A 236 -23.32 -44.48 -26.33
CA LYS A 236 -23.82 -45.61 -25.53
C LYS A 236 -25.34 -45.61 -25.40
N LEU A 237 -25.96 -44.44 -25.21
CA LEU A 237 -27.41 -44.29 -25.17
C LEU A 237 -28.04 -44.67 -26.49
N ALA A 238 -27.51 -44.18 -27.62
CA ALA A 238 -28.01 -44.51 -28.95
C ALA A 238 -27.94 -46.03 -29.22
N VAL A 239 -26.84 -46.68 -28.86
CA VAL A 239 -26.68 -48.15 -28.98
C VAL A 239 -27.69 -48.89 -28.10
N ASN A 240 -27.86 -48.48 -26.84
CA ASN A 240 -28.82 -49.10 -25.94
C ASN A 240 -30.26 -48.92 -26.42
N LEU A 241 -30.59 -47.76 -26.96
CA LEU A 241 -31.93 -47.44 -27.46
C LEU A 241 -32.25 -48.27 -28.71
N ALA A 242 -31.28 -48.41 -29.63
CA ALA A 242 -31.40 -49.31 -30.77
C ALA A 242 -31.55 -50.78 -30.34
N LEU A 243 -30.83 -51.23 -29.31
CA LEU A 243 -30.98 -52.57 -28.75
C LEU A 243 -32.37 -52.77 -28.11
N GLN A 244 -32.88 -51.78 -27.38
CA GLN A 244 -34.22 -51.82 -26.81
C GLN A 244 -35.29 -51.89 -27.90
N GLU A 245 -35.15 -51.14 -28.99
CA GLU A 245 -36.08 -51.18 -30.12
C GLU A 245 -36.08 -52.57 -30.78
N GLN A 246 -34.90 -53.15 -31.02
CA GLN A 246 -34.78 -54.53 -31.52
C GLN A 246 -35.44 -55.55 -30.59
N GLN A 247 -35.24 -55.42 -29.27
CA GLN A 247 -35.87 -56.29 -28.28
C GLN A 247 -37.39 -56.13 -28.27
N HIS A 248 -37.89 -54.90 -28.39
CA HIS A 248 -39.33 -54.64 -28.50
C HIS A 248 -39.94 -55.26 -29.74
N ASP A 249 -39.29 -55.13 -30.90
CA ASP A 249 -39.69 -55.76 -32.15
C ASP A 249 -39.72 -57.29 -32.04
N GLU A 250 -38.72 -57.88 -31.38
CA GLU A 250 -38.67 -59.33 -31.14
C GLU A 250 -39.79 -59.78 -30.20
N ILE A 251 -40.04 -59.04 -29.11
CA ILE A 251 -41.14 -59.31 -28.21
C ILE A 251 -42.48 -59.26 -28.95
N ASP A 252 -42.69 -58.29 -29.83
CA ASP A 252 -43.94 -58.17 -30.57
C ASP A 252 -44.11 -59.27 -31.63
N LYS A 253 -43.03 -59.69 -32.30
CA LYS A 253 -43.03 -60.89 -33.16
C LYS A 253 -43.38 -62.15 -32.37
N LEU A 254 -42.76 -62.36 -31.21
CA LEU A 254 -43.03 -63.51 -30.35
C LEU A 254 -44.46 -63.50 -29.82
N LYS A 255 -45.00 -62.33 -29.43
CA LYS A 255 -46.41 -62.20 -29.04
C LYS A 255 -47.35 -62.59 -30.17
N GLU A 256 -47.06 -62.17 -31.41
CA GLU A 256 -47.90 -62.53 -32.55
C GLU A 256 -47.84 -64.03 -32.85
N GLN A 257 -46.64 -64.63 -32.82
CA GLN A 257 -46.48 -66.09 -32.92
C GLN A 257 -47.26 -66.84 -31.83
N ILE A 258 -47.24 -66.36 -30.59
CA ILE A 258 -48.03 -66.93 -29.48
C ILE A 258 -49.53 -66.80 -29.76
N ARG A 259 -50.00 -65.66 -30.30
CA ARG A 259 -51.41 -65.48 -30.66
C ARG A 259 -51.84 -66.43 -31.79
N GLU A 260 -51.02 -66.63 -32.80
CA GLU A 260 -51.28 -67.58 -33.89
C GLU A 260 -51.34 -69.02 -33.38
N LEU A 261 -50.39 -69.40 -32.52
CA LEU A 261 -50.39 -70.71 -31.87
C LEU A 261 -51.60 -70.89 -30.93
N ALA A 262 -52.01 -69.85 -30.22
CA ALA A 262 -53.20 -69.88 -29.38
C ALA A 262 -54.48 -70.05 -30.22
N LYS A 263 -54.64 -69.29 -31.31
CA LYS A 263 -55.78 -69.41 -32.23
C LYS A 263 -55.87 -70.80 -32.87
N THR A 264 -54.74 -71.36 -33.31
CA THR A 264 -54.71 -72.70 -33.90
C THR A 264 -55.05 -73.76 -32.87
N ARG A 265 -54.55 -73.62 -31.64
CA ARG A 265 -54.89 -74.51 -30.53
C ARG A 265 -56.38 -74.41 -30.13
N ASP A 266 -56.93 -73.20 -29.99
CA ASP A 266 -58.35 -73.00 -29.68
C ASP A 266 -59.27 -73.59 -30.77
N ALA A 267 -58.87 -73.46 -32.04
CA ALA A 267 -59.60 -74.07 -33.15
C ALA A 267 -59.54 -75.61 -33.10
N ALA A 268 -58.38 -76.18 -32.75
CA ALA A 268 -58.21 -77.61 -32.57
C ALA A 268 -59.02 -78.13 -31.36
N ASP A 269 -59.00 -77.43 -30.23
CA ASP A 269 -59.75 -77.80 -29.02
C ASP A 269 -61.27 -77.76 -29.28
N ARG A 270 -61.78 -76.73 -29.99
CA ARG A 270 -63.20 -76.67 -30.41
C ARG A 270 -63.60 -77.78 -31.38
N GLN A 271 -62.70 -78.21 -32.25
CA GLN A 271 -62.97 -79.32 -33.17
C GLN A 271 -63.09 -80.64 -32.40
N ARG A 272 -62.19 -80.87 -31.43
CA ARG A 272 -62.23 -82.05 -30.55
C ARG A 272 -63.49 -82.12 -29.71
N GLU A 273 -63.91 -81.00 -29.12
CA GLU A 273 -65.14 -80.90 -28.34
C GLU A 273 -66.38 -81.27 -29.19
N LYS A 274 -66.46 -80.79 -30.43
CA LYS A 274 -67.55 -81.13 -31.36
C LYS A 274 -67.55 -82.60 -31.75
N GLU A 275 -66.38 -83.21 -31.93
CA GLU A 275 -66.26 -84.64 -32.24
C GLU A 275 -66.66 -85.50 -31.05
N ALA A 276 -66.20 -85.15 -29.84
CA ALA A 276 -66.62 -85.79 -28.59
C ALA A 276 -68.14 -85.70 -28.38
N ASP A 277 -68.76 -84.55 -28.66
CA ASP A 277 -70.21 -84.33 -28.60
C ASP A 277 -70.98 -85.20 -29.60
N ARG A 278 -70.48 -85.32 -30.84
CA ARG A 278 -71.06 -86.19 -31.87
C ARG A 278 -71.00 -87.64 -31.45
N LEU A 279 -69.87 -88.08 -30.90
CA LEU A 279 -69.73 -89.43 -30.33
C LEU A 279 -70.71 -89.60 -29.16
N GLY A 280 -70.78 -88.66 -28.21
CA GLY A 280 -71.71 -88.73 -27.08
C GLY A 280 -73.16 -88.93 -27.52
N LYS A 281 -73.62 -88.19 -28.54
CA LYS A 281 -74.96 -88.38 -29.12
C LYS A 281 -75.12 -89.76 -29.77
N ARG A 282 -74.12 -90.25 -30.51
CA ARG A 282 -74.14 -91.59 -31.15
C ARG A 282 -74.21 -92.70 -30.11
N PHE A 283 -73.34 -92.67 -29.11
CA PHE A 283 -73.27 -93.68 -28.06
C PHE A 283 -74.56 -93.71 -27.21
N LYS A 284 -75.15 -92.54 -26.91
CA LYS A 284 -76.44 -92.45 -26.19
C LYS A 284 -77.60 -93.11 -26.93
N VAL A 285 -77.59 -93.10 -28.27
CA VAL A 285 -78.62 -93.74 -29.10
C VAL A 285 -78.39 -95.26 -29.21
N LEU A 286 -77.14 -95.68 -29.45
CA LEU A 286 -76.79 -97.07 -29.72
C LEU A 286 -76.71 -97.95 -28.46
N TYR A 287 -76.20 -97.40 -27.35
CA TYR A 287 -75.86 -98.17 -26.15
C TYR A 287 -76.69 -97.70 -24.95
N LYS A 288 -77.91 -98.22 -24.81
CA LYS A 288 -78.87 -97.79 -23.78
C LYS A 288 -78.52 -98.27 -22.35
N ASN A 289 -77.68 -99.28 -22.22
CA ASN A 289 -77.27 -99.87 -20.94
C ASN A 289 -75.86 -99.43 -20.50
N LEU A 290 -75.26 -98.48 -21.24
CA LEU A 290 -73.92 -97.95 -21.00
C LEU A 290 -74.00 -96.45 -20.70
N GLU A 291 -73.36 -96.03 -19.62
CA GLU A 291 -73.15 -94.62 -19.29
C GLU A 291 -71.68 -94.27 -19.60
N ILE A 292 -71.44 -93.14 -20.26
CA ILE A 292 -70.08 -92.75 -20.68
C ILE A 292 -69.83 -91.33 -20.19
N THR A 293 -68.73 -91.14 -19.45
CA THR A 293 -68.31 -89.83 -18.98
C THR A 293 -67.78 -88.97 -20.14
N GLU A 294 -67.96 -87.65 -20.06
CA GLU A 294 -67.46 -86.66 -21.02
C GLU A 294 -65.96 -86.84 -21.32
N ARG A 295 -65.16 -87.08 -20.27
CA ARG A 295 -63.73 -87.37 -20.39
C ARG A 295 -63.40 -88.61 -21.24
N ALA A 296 -64.24 -89.64 -21.17
CA ALA A 296 -64.07 -90.84 -21.97
C ALA A 296 -64.40 -90.58 -23.45
N LEU A 297 -65.36 -89.69 -23.74
CA LEU A 297 -65.72 -89.27 -25.11
C LEU A 297 -64.64 -88.39 -25.73
N GLU A 298 -64.09 -87.44 -24.98
CA GLU A 298 -62.95 -86.61 -25.41
C GLU A 298 -61.75 -87.47 -25.78
N ASN A 299 -61.36 -88.38 -24.88
CA ASN A 299 -60.22 -89.25 -25.11
C ASN A 299 -60.48 -90.22 -26.26
N LEU A 300 -61.72 -90.69 -26.46
CA LEU A 300 -62.07 -91.55 -27.58
C LEU A 300 -62.02 -90.81 -28.93
N ALA A 301 -62.37 -89.51 -28.95
CA ALA A 301 -62.24 -88.65 -30.14
C ALA A 301 -60.77 -88.41 -30.52
N ASP A 302 -59.88 -88.28 -29.54
CA ASP A 302 -58.44 -88.07 -29.74
C ASP A 302 -57.65 -89.36 -30.09
N MET A 303 -58.29 -90.54 -30.09
CA MET A 303 -57.66 -91.81 -30.43
C MET A 303 -57.68 -92.07 -31.94
N ALA A 304 -56.62 -92.70 -32.45
CA ALA A 304 -56.58 -93.16 -33.85
C ALA A 304 -57.74 -94.13 -34.15
N ASP A 305 -58.32 -94.03 -35.35
CA ASP A 305 -59.54 -94.74 -35.78
C ASP A 305 -59.52 -96.24 -35.44
N ASP A 306 -58.41 -96.94 -35.69
CA ASP A 306 -58.25 -98.38 -35.39
C ASP A 306 -58.36 -98.72 -33.89
N MET A 307 -57.89 -97.83 -33.02
CA MET A 307 -58.00 -98.00 -31.58
C MET A 307 -59.38 -97.59 -31.07
N SER A 308 -59.96 -96.53 -31.63
CA SER A 308 -61.31 -96.07 -31.31
C SER A 308 -62.34 -97.14 -31.65
N LEU A 309 -62.22 -97.79 -32.82
CA LEU A 309 -63.10 -98.87 -33.24
C LEU A 309 -63.04 -100.08 -32.29
N LYS A 310 -61.83 -100.47 -31.85
CA LYS A 310 -61.66 -101.56 -30.88
C LYS A 310 -62.15 -101.20 -29.49
N ALA A 311 -62.05 -99.93 -29.09
CA ALA A 311 -62.64 -99.45 -27.85
C ALA A 311 -64.18 -99.52 -27.91
N GLU A 312 -64.78 -99.11 -29.02
CA GLU A 312 -66.22 -99.19 -29.26
C GLU A 312 -66.72 -100.64 -29.27
N GLU A 313 -65.96 -101.58 -29.84
CA GLU A 313 -66.28 -103.02 -29.76
C GLU A 313 -66.38 -103.51 -28.31
N VAL A 314 -65.41 -103.14 -27.47
CA VAL A 314 -65.43 -103.45 -26.03
C VAL A 314 -66.62 -102.79 -25.33
N MET A 315 -66.94 -101.53 -25.67
CA MET A 315 -68.12 -100.84 -25.12
C MET A 315 -69.44 -101.50 -25.55
N SER A 316 -69.51 -102.00 -26.78
CA SER A 316 -70.67 -102.74 -27.29
C SER A 316 -70.88 -104.06 -26.54
N LEU A 317 -69.79 -104.77 -26.24
CA LEU A 317 -69.84 -105.96 -25.39
C LEU A 317 -70.29 -105.62 -23.97
N LEU A 318 -69.76 -104.53 -23.38
CA LEU A 318 -70.19 -104.04 -22.06
C LEU A 318 -71.68 -103.67 -22.02
N ASN A 319 -72.23 -103.11 -23.10
CA ASN A 319 -73.65 -102.78 -23.20
C ASN A 319 -74.55 -104.03 -23.31
N THR A 320 -74.05 -105.11 -23.92
CA THR A 320 -74.82 -106.36 -24.15
C THR A 320 -74.80 -107.25 -22.90
N ASP A 321 -73.60 -107.59 -22.41
CA ASP A 321 -73.41 -108.28 -21.14
C ASP A 321 -72.03 -107.92 -20.56
N PRO A 322 -71.97 -107.18 -19.44
CA PRO A 322 -70.72 -106.83 -18.76
C PRO A 322 -69.87 -108.01 -18.28
N SER A 323 -70.41 -109.24 -18.27
CA SER A 323 -69.71 -110.45 -17.81
C SER A 323 -68.89 -111.12 -18.91
N LEU A 324 -69.16 -110.80 -20.17
CA LEU A 324 -68.44 -111.34 -21.33
C LEU A 324 -67.08 -110.67 -21.58
N VAL A 325 -66.79 -109.58 -20.87
CA VAL A 325 -65.61 -108.76 -21.11
C VAL A 325 -64.44 -109.18 -20.19
N PRO A 326 -63.26 -109.53 -20.74
CA PRO A 326 -62.13 -109.97 -19.94
C PRO A 326 -61.53 -108.82 -19.13
N VAL A 327 -61.81 -108.80 -17.83
CA VAL A 327 -61.24 -107.82 -16.90
C VAL A 327 -59.81 -108.21 -16.54
N LYS A 328 -58.85 -107.31 -16.76
CA LYS A 328 -57.44 -107.56 -16.45
C LYS A 328 -57.15 -107.45 -14.95
N ARG A 329 -57.64 -106.38 -14.32
CA ARG A 329 -57.48 -106.14 -12.88
C ARG A 329 -58.52 -105.16 -12.36
N LYS A 330 -58.75 -105.19 -11.04
CA LYS A 330 -59.46 -104.12 -10.32
C LYS A 330 -58.47 -103.03 -9.96
N VAL A 331 -58.83 -101.77 -10.20
CA VAL A 331 -58.04 -100.60 -9.88
C VAL A 331 -58.76 -99.85 -8.76
N PHE A 332 -58.08 -99.72 -7.63
CA PHE A 332 -58.58 -99.01 -6.46
C PHE A 332 -57.92 -97.64 -6.40
N SER A 333 -58.72 -96.60 -6.17
CA SER A 333 -58.17 -95.29 -5.80
C SER A 333 -57.51 -95.35 -4.42
N LYS A 334 -56.55 -94.45 -4.17
CA LYS A 334 -55.77 -94.42 -2.90
C LYS A 334 -56.61 -94.28 -1.63
N LYS A 335 -57.89 -93.91 -1.74
CA LYS A 335 -58.85 -93.78 -0.62
C LYS A 335 -59.92 -94.87 -0.57
N GLY A 336 -59.85 -95.90 -1.43
CA GLY A 336 -60.72 -97.09 -1.40
C GLY A 336 -62.16 -96.87 -1.83
N LYS A 337 -62.46 -95.82 -2.62
CA LYS A 337 -63.84 -95.36 -2.87
C LYS A 337 -64.34 -95.50 -4.30
N SER A 338 -63.47 -95.68 -5.29
CA SER A 338 -63.84 -95.96 -6.68
C SER A 338 -63.33 -97.34 -7.09
N ASN A 339 -64.28 -98.27 -7.29
CA ASN A 339 -64.00 -99.64 -7.75
C ASN A 339 -64.05 -99.66 -9.29
N ALA A 340 -62.99 -99.17 -9.94
CA ALA A 340 -62.88 -99.23 -11.40
C ALA A 340 -62.28 -100.57 -11.84
N LEU A 341 -62.78 -101.12 -12.93
CA LEU A 341 -62.28 -102.33 -13.59
C LEU A 341 -61.51 -101.90 -14.84
N GLU A 342 -60.29 -102.41 -14.98
CA GLU A 342 -59.43 -102.12 -16.13
C GLU A 342 -59.57 -103.25 -17.17
N ILE A 343 -59.91 -102.85 -18.40
CA ILE A 343 -59.89 -103.70 -19.59
C ILE A 343 -58.78 -103.22 -20.50
N THR A 344 -58.09 -104.17 -21.12
CA THR A 344 -57.11 -103.88 -22.17
C THR A 344 -57.66 -104.27 -23.52
N PHE A 345 -57.53 -103.37 -24.49
CA PHE A 345 -57.92 -103.59 -25.88
C PHE A 345 -56.80 -103.13 -26.82
N ALA A 346 -56.80 -103.59 -28.07
CA ALA A 346 -55.85 -103.13 -29.09
C ALA A 346 -54.36 -103.10 -28.67
N TYR A 347 -53.88 -104.10 -27.91
CA TYR A 347 -52.51 -104.23 -27.38
C TYR A 347 -52.06 -103.20 -26.33
N ASN A 348 -52.30 -101.90 -26.55
CA ASN A 348 -51.89 -100.80 -25.66
C ASN A 348 -53.05 -99.92 -25.15
N GLY A 349 -54.28 -100.16 -25.60
CA GLY A 349 -55.50 -99.47 -25.18
C GLY A 349 -55.96 -99.92 -23.79
N ARG A 350 -56.49 -98.97 -23.02
CA ARG A 350 -57.01 -99.19 -21.67
C ARG A 350 -58.36 -98.52 -21.51
N LEU A 351 -59.34 -99.28 -21.05
CA LEU A 351 -60.68 -98.80 -20.74
C LEU A 351 -60.96 -99.04 -19.26
N TYR A 352 -61.41 -98.02 -18.58
CA TYR A 352 -61.75 -98.08 -17.16
C TYR A 352 -63.25 -97.89 -17.02
N PHE A 353 -63.92 -98.86 -16.40
CA PHE A 353 -65.36 -98.81 -16.18
C PHE A 353 -65.73 -99.26 -14.76
N ARG A 354 -66.89 -98.85 -14.25
CA ARG A 354 -67.49 -99.39 -13.03
C ARG A 354 -68.89 -99.92 -13.30
N ARG A 355 -69.45 -100.66 -12.36
CA ARG A 355 -70.86 -101.07 -12.39
C ARG A 355 -71.62 -100.24 -11.37
N ASN A 356 -72.70 -99.60 -11.80
CA ASN A 356 -73.59 -98.80 -10.94
C ASN A 356 -74.58 -99.71 -10.20
N SER A 357 -75.24 -99.18 -9.16
CA SER A 357 -76.25 -99.89 -8.35
C SER A 357 -77.41 -100.43 -9.16
N ASP A 358 -77.68 -99.82 -10.32
CA ASP A 358 -78.74 -100.22 -11.27
C ASP A 358 -78.30 -101.34 -12.23
N GLY A 359 -77.09 -101.90 -12.07
CA GLY A 359 -76.54 -102.95 -12.94
C GLY A 359 -75.98 -102.47 -14.28
N ARG A 360 -76.08 -101.16 -14.58
CA ARG A 360 -75.51 -100.52 -15.79
C ARG A 360 -73.99 -100.34 -15.66
N ALA A 361 -73.28 -100.46 -16.78
CA ALA A 361 -71.85 -100.20 -16.84
C ALA A 361 -71.60 -98.71 -17.12
N GLU A 362 -70.69 -98.08 -16.37
CA GLU A 362 -70.27 -96.69 -16.56
C GLU A 362 -68.80 -96.65 -16.98
N VAL A 363 -68.51 -96.14 -18.18
CA VAL A 363 -67.15 -95.95 -18.70
C VAL A 363 -66.61 -94.59 -18.26
N LEU A 364 -65.54 -94.61 -17.47
CA LEU A 364 -64.99 -93.44 -16.79
C LEU A 364 -63.91 -92.72 -17.61
N THR A 365 -63.03 -93.50 -18.24
CA THR A 365 -62.01 -92.99 -19.14
C THR A 365 -61.53 -94.10 -20.07
N VAL A 366 -61.15 -93.70 -21.28
CA VAL A 366 -60.49 -94.53 -22.28
C VAL A 366 -59.14 -93.87 -22.55
N GLY A 367 -58.10 -94.66 -22.73
CA GLY A 367 -56.77 -94.13 -23.00
C GLY A 367 -55.81 -95.20 -23.51
N THR A 368 -54.53 -94.87 -23.50
CA THR A 368 -53.44 -95.77 -23.88
C THR A 368 -52.51 -96.01 -22.70
N LYS A 369 -51.56 -96.94 -22.85
CA LYS A 369 -50.49 -97.14 -21.87
C LYS A 369 -49.73 -95.85 -21.52
N ASN A 370 -49.61 -94.89 -22.44
CA ASN A 370 -48.86 -93.64 -22.23
C ASN A 370 -49.67 -92.60 -21.43
N THR A 371 -50.99 -92.64 -21.51
CA THR A 371 -51.89 -91.74 -20.75
C THR A 371 -52.26 -92.30 -19.39
N GLN A 372 -51.88 -93.55 -19.10
CA GLN A 372 -52.24 -94.29 -17.88
C GLN A 372 -52.03 -93.47 -16.60
N THR A 373 -50.91 -92.77 -16.43
CA THR A 373 -50.64 -92.00 -15.20
C THR A 373 -51.62 -90.84 -15.03
N ARG A 374 -51.98 -90.16 -16.13
CA ARG A 374 -52.97 -89.07 -16.13
C ARG A 374 -54.39 -89.62 -15.93
N ASP A 375 -54.70 -90.75 -16.56
CA ASP A 375 -56.01 -91.40 -16.45
C ASP A 375 -56.26 -91.92 -15.03
N LEU A 376 -55.25 -92.50 -14.38
CA LEU A 376 -55.32 -92.92 -12.98
C LEU A 376 -55.46 -91.72 -12.03
N ALA A 377 -54.76 -90.61 -12.29
CA ALA A 377 -54.92 -89.38 -11.51
C ALA A 377 -56.34 -88.79 -11.64
N TYR A 378 -56.94 -88.88 -12.83
CA TYR A 378 -58.34 -88.52 -13.04
C TYR A 378 -59.29 -89.43 -12.26
N LEU A 379 -59.08 -90.76 -12.31
CA LEU A 379 -59.89 -91.71 -11.53
C LEU A 379 -59.77 -91.52 -10.01
N ASP A 380 -58.62 -91.05 -9.52
CA ASP A 380 -58.42 -90.65 -8.11
C ASP A 380 -59.17 -89.34 -7.76
N SER A 381 -59.39 -88.46 -8.74
CA SER A 381 -60.13 -87.20 -8.58
C SER A 381 -61.65 -87.38 -8.64
N LEU A 382 -62.12 -88.49 -9.23
CA LEU A 382 -63.53 -88.86 -9.25
C LEU A 382 -63.96 -89.32 -7.84
N ARG A 383 -64.85 -88.53 -7.25
CA ARG A 383 -65.27 -88.62 -5.85
C ARG A 383 -66.19 -89.81 -5.57
#